data_AF-A0A7V7NPG2-F1
#
_entry.id   AF-A0A7V7NPG2-F1
#
_cell.length_a   1.000
_cell.length_b   1.000
_cell.length_c   1.000
_cell.angle_alpha   90.00
_cell.angle_beta   90.00
_cell.angle_gamma   90.00
#
_symmetry.space_group_name_H-M   'P 1'
#
loop_
_entity.id
_entity.type
_entity.pdbx_description
1 polymer ?
#
loop_
_entity_poly.entity_id
_entity_poly.type
_entity_poly.pdbx_seq_one_letter_code
_entity_poly.pdbx_strand_id
1 'polypeptide(L)'
;MATIIGGNGLGHFDTQGQVSIKLGGNNGLQINASSGNLVLHHQDQTLVSKGLDLSLVRTYNSQGQQQDGNGDNWRFSFEQEIQVAGSVIKRVSGDGHASVF
;
A
#
# COMPACT_ATOMS: atom_id res chain seq x y z
N MET A 1 6.08 -18.87 -15.09
CA MET A 1 6.50 -17.48 -15.37
C MET A 1 6.26 -16.69 -14.09
N ALA A 2 7.32 -16.31 -13.37
CA ALA A 2 7.20 -15.42 -12.22
C ALA A 2 7.42 -14.00 -12.73
N THR A 3 6.39 -13.17 -12.65
CA THR A 3 6.55 -11.73 -12.88
C THR A 3 6.97 -11.11 -11.56
N ILE A 4 8.19 -10.58 -11.52
CA ILE A 4 8.61 -9.67 -10.46
C ILE A 4 8.09 -8.29 -10.83
N ILE A 5 6.95 -7.91 -10.26
CA ILE A 5 6.48 -6.52 -10.31
C ILE A 5 7.22 -5.78 -9.19
N GLY A 6 8.47 -5.43 -9.45
CA GLY A 6 9.22 -4.49 -8.63
C GLY A 6 8.65 -3.09 -8.82
N GLY A 7 7.54 -2.78 -8.14
CA GLY A 7 7.03 -1.43 -8.05
C GLY A 7 7.75 -0.69 -6.92
N ASN A 8 8.84 0.00 -7.25
CA ASN A 8 9.37 1.05 -6.36
C ASN A 8 8.22 2.02 -6.03
N GLY A 9 7.71 1.96 -4.80
CA GLY A 9 6.61 2.81 -4.34
C GLY A 9 5.24 2.15 -4.17
N LEU A 10 5.16 0.82 -4.04
CA LEU A 10 3.91 0.07 -3.72
C LEU A 10 3.93 -0.62 -2.34
N GLY A 11 4.85 -0.27 -1.44
CA GLY A 11 4.94 -0.94 -0.13
C GLY A 11 5.35 -2.42 -0.18
N HIS A 12 5.98 -2.88 -1.27
CA HIS A 12 6.59 -4.22 -1.36
C HIS A 12 7.85 -4.30 -0.50
N PHE A 13 7.66 -4.53 0.80
CA PHE A 13 8.76 -4.75 1.73
C PHE A 13 9.13 -6.24 1.74
N ASP A 14 10.30 -6.52 1.19
CA ASP A 14 10.95 -7.82 1.11
C ASP A 14 10.27 -8.82 0.15
N THR A 15 11.00 -9.19 -0.92
CA THR A 15 10.54 -10.19 -1.91
C THR A 15 10.79 -11.62 -1.43
N GLN A 16 11.57 -11.79 -0.35
CA GLN A 16 11.86 -13.11 0.20
C GLN A 16 10.66 -13.64 0.98
N GLY A 17 10.16 -14.81 0.58
CA GLY A 17 8.95 -15.38 1.18
C GLY A 17 7.65 -14.69 0.75
N GLN A 18 7.69 -13.85 -0.28
CA GLN A 18 6.51 -13.14 -0.78
C GLN A 18 5.67 -14.01 -1.71
N VAL A 19 4.36 -14.07 -1.46
CA VAL A 19 3.36 -14.68 -2.32
C VAL A 19 2.33 -13.63 -2.68
N SER A 20 2.11 -13.43 -3.98
CA SER A 20 1.06 -12.55 -4.50
C SER A 20 -0.09 -13.37 -5.08
N ILE A 21 -1.31 -13.08 -4.63
CA ILE A 21 -2.54 -13.72 -5.07
C ILE A 21 -3.44 -12.66 -5.68
N LYS A 22 -3.79 -12.81 -6.96
CA LYS A 22 -4.78 -11.94 -7.59
C LYS A 22 -6.17 -12.37 -7.15
N LEU A 23 -6.91 -11.47 -6.51
CA LEU A 23 -8.35 -11.62 -6.31
C LEU A 23 -9.05 -10.98 -7.51
N GLY A 24 -10.22 -11.47 -7.91
CA GLY A 24 -10.90 -11.02 -9.14
C GLY A 24 -10.91 -9.49 -9.34
N GLY A 25 -10.79 -9.04 -10.59
CA GLY A 25 -10.65 -7.63 -10.93
C GLY A 25 -9.23 -7.08 -10.67
N ASN A 26 -9.17 -5.90 -10.06
CA ASN A 26 -7.94 -5.20 -9.65
C ASN A 26 -7.57 -5.45 -8.18
N ASN A 27 -8.22 -6.43 -7.54
CA ASN A 27 -7.98 -6.77 -6.15
C ASN A 27 -6.78 -7.71 -6.03
N GLY A 28 -6.06 -7.64 -4.92
CA GLY A 28 -4.88 -8.48 -4.72
C GLY A 28 -4.52 -8.64 -3.27
N LEU A 29 -4.00 -9.80 -2.92
CA LEU A 29 -3.46 -10.12 -1.62
C LEU A 29 -1.98 -10.44 -1.76
N GLN A 30 -1.18 -9.93 -0.85
CA GLN A 30 0.25 -10.19 -0.77
C GLN A 30 0.56 -10.66 0.63
N ILE A 31 1.27 -11.77 0.73
CA ILE A 31 1.64 -12.37 2.00
C ILE A 31 3.15 -12.52 1.98
N ASN A 32 3.83 -11.96 2.96
CA ASN A 32 5.22 -12.25 3.22
C ASN A 32 5.28 -13.28 4.36
N ALA A 33 5.67 -14.51 4.02
CA ALA A 33 5.78 -15.61 4.98
C ALA A 33 7.03 -15.50 5.88
N SER A 34 8.05 -14.73 5.50
CA SER A 34 9.25 -14.51 6.32
C SER A 34 8.98 -13.53 7.46
N SER A 35 8.22 -12.46 7.19
CA SER A 35 7.87 -11.42 8.16
C SER A 35 6.50 -11.61 8.81
N GLY A 36 5.65 -12.47 8.23
CA GLY A 36 4.24 -12.62 8.64
C GLY A 36 3.34 -11.47 8.17
N ASN A 37 3.80 -10.60 7.29
CA ASN A 37 3.02 -9.46 6.82
C ASN A 37 1.97 -9.87 5.76
N LEU A 38 0.75 -9.38 5.91
CA LEU A 38 -0.34 -9.51 4.95
C LEU A 38 -0.80 -8.13 4.48
N VAL A 39 -0.75 -7.91 3.17
CA VAL A 39 -1.19 -6.67 2.50
C VAL A 39 -2.31 -6.98 1.52
N LEU A 40 -3.47 -6.35 1.69
CA LEU A 40 -4.62 -6.49 0.82
C LEU A 40 -4.89 -5.18 0.09
N HIS A 41 -5.01 -5.24 -1.23
CA HIS A 41 -5.45 -4.15 -2.08
C HIS A 41 -6.86 -4.41 -2.58
N HIS A 42 -7.74 -3.45 -2.35
CA HIS A 42 -9.12 -3.47 -2.81
C HIS A 42 -9.43 -2.22 -3.62
N GLN A 43 -9.80 -2.42 -4.88
CA GLN A 43 -10.26 -1.35 -5.77
C GLN A 43 -11.75 -1.12 -5.53
N ASP A 44 -12.09 0.00 -4.89
CA ASP A 44 -13.49 0.35 -4.62
C ASP A 44 -14.19 0.89 -5.87
N GLN A 45 -13.56 1.87 -6.53
CA GLN A 45 -14.16 2.55 -7.66
C GLN A 45 -13.11 3.03 -8.65
N THR A 46 -13.46 2.95 -9.93
CA THR A 46 -12.70 3.57 -11.02
C THR A 46 -13.62 4.53 -11.76
N LEU A 47 -13.19 5.78 -11.89
CA LEU A 47 -13.85 6.79 -12.69
C LEU A 47 -13.03 6.98 -13.96
N VAL A 48 -13.56 6.43 -15.05
CA VAL A 48 -12.99 6.62 -16.39
C VAL A 48 -13.42 7.98 -16.91
N SER A 49 -12.46 8.80 -17.31
CA SER A 49 -12.73 10.15 -17.80
C SER A 49 -12.10 10.38 -19.17
N LYS A 50 -12.41 11.51 -19.82
CA LYS A 50 -11.71 11.91 -21.06
C LYS A 50 -10.29 12.43 -20.81
N GLY A 51 -9.90 12.57 -19.54
CA GLY A 51 -8.60 13.07 -19.10
C GLY A 51 -7.90 12.05 -18.20
N LEU A 52 -7.65 12.42 -16.94
CA LEU A 52 -7.05 11.53 -15.96
C LEU A 52 -8.10 10.57 -15.41
N ASP A 53 -7.86 9.27 -15.53
CA ASP A 53 -8.67 8.26 -14.85
C ASP A 53 -8.34 8.27 -13.36
N LEU A 54 -9.39 8.25 -12.54
CA LEU A 54 -9.24 8.21 -11.08
C LEU A 54 -9.58 6.83 -10.56
N SER A 55 -8.76 6.35 -9.62
CA SER A 55 -8.92 5.05 -8.99
C SER A 55 -8.87 5.22 -7.47
N LEU A 56 -9.96 4.83 -6.81
CA LEU A 56 -10.07 4.79 -5.36
C LEU A 56 -9.72 3.37 -4.89
N VAL A 57 -8.55 3.23 -4.27
CA VAL A 57 -8.06 1.96 -3.74
C VAL A 57 -7.93 2.07 -2.22
N ARG A 58 -8.35 1.03 -1.52
CA ARG A 58 -8.05 0.81 -0.11
C ARG A 58 -6.96 -0.24 0.02
N THR A 59 -5.98 0.06 0.86
CA THR A 59 -4.90 -0.87 1.20
C THR A 59 -4.95 -1.19 2.67
N TYR A 60 -5.05 -2.46 3.01
CA TYR A 60 -4.85 -2.97 4.36
C TYR A 60 -3.44 -3.52 4.49
N ASN A 61 -2.75 -3.20 5.58
CA ASN A 61 -1.44 -3.76 5.88
C ASN A 61 -1.41 -4.24 7.34
N SER A 62 -1.30 -5.56 7.55
CA SER A 62 -1.34 -6.14 8.91
C SER A 62 -0.24 -5.63 9.84
N GLN A 63 0.89 -5.19 9.28
CA GLN A 63 2.00 -4.57 10.00
C GLN A 63 2.05 -3.05 9.80
N GLY A 64 0.93 -2.47 9.35
CA GLY A 64 0.72 -1.04 9.29
C GLY A 64 1.05 -0.39 10.63
N GLN A 65 1.71 0.75 10.56
CA GLN A 65 1.85 1.61 11.72
C GLN A 65 0.45 2.22 11.94
N GLN A 66 -0.15 2.03 13.11
CA GLN A 66 -1.47 2.54 13.54
C GLN A 66 -1.54 4.08 13.62
N GLN A 67 -0.79 4.76 12.76
CA GLN A 67 -0.74 6.20 12.55
C GLN A 67 -1.67 6.62 11.41
N ASP A 68 -2.49 5.71 10.88
CA ASP A 68 -3.69 6.09 10.15
C ASP A 68 -4.70 6.76 11.10
N GLY A 69 -5.60 7.58 10.55
CA GLY A 69 -6.47 8.46 11.35
C GLY A 69 -7.43 7.73 12.31
N ASN A 70 -7.50 6.39 12.24
CA ASN A 70 -8.44 5.54 12.97
C ASN A 70 -7.81 4.24 13.55
N GLY A 71 -6.53 3.94 13.31
CA GLY A 71 -5.82 2.80 13.91
C GLY A 71 -6.21 1.42 13.35
N ASP A 72 -6.89 1.36 12.20
CA ASP A 72 -7.48 0.11 11.66
C ASP A 72 -6.62 -0.56 10.56
N ASN A 73 -5.43 -0.01 10.29
CA ASN A 73 -4.48 -0.43 9.28
C ASN A 73 -4.98 -0.30 7.83
N TRP A 74 -6.09 0.41 7.60
CA TRP A 74 -6.60 0.73 6.28
C TRP A 74 -6.20 2.14 5.88
N ARG A 75 -5.74 2.28 4.64
CA ARG A 75 -5.44 3.58 4.04
C ARG A 75 -6.03 3.69 2.64
N PHE A 76 -6.59 4.86 2.33
CA PHE A 76 -6.98 5.18 0.96
C PHE A 76 -5.79 5.62 0.12
N SER A 77 -5.83 5.35 -1.19
CA SER A 77 -4.79 5.70 -2.15
C SER A 77 -4.45 7.20 -2.19
N PHE A 78 -5.39 8.07 -1.82
CA PHE A 78 -5.18 9.51 -1.78
C PHE A 78 -4.61 10.03 -0.45
N GLU A 79 -4.56 9.19 0.59
CA GLU A 79 -4.04 9.62 1.89
C GLU A 79 -2.55 9.91 1.80
N GLN A 80 -2.15 11.04 2.38
CA GLN A 80 -0.75 11.41 2.52
C GLN A 80 -0.56 12.05 3.88
N GLU A 81 0.47 11.63 4.57
CA GLU A 81 0.80 12.11 5.89
C GLU A 81 2.26 12.52 5.93
N ILE A 82 2.55 13.63 6.60
CA ILE A 82 3.91 14.10 6.85
C ILE A 82 4.12 14.08 8.35
N GLN A 83 5.10 13.30 8.79
CA GLN A 83 5.53 13.17 10.16
C GLN A 83 6.86 13.90 10.32
N VAL A 84 6.95 14.78 11.32
CA VAL A 84 8.16 15.54 11.62
C VAL A 84 8.63 15.18 13.03
N ALA A 85 9.86 14.66 13.13
CA ALA A 85 10.49 14.31 14.39
C ALA A 85 11.89 14.94 14.44
N GLY A 86 12.00 16.11 15.06
CA GLY A 86 13.23 16.89 15.07
C GLY A 86 13.62 17.32 13.64
N SER A 87 14.80 16.92 13.18
CA SER A 87 15.29 17.18 11.81
C SER A 87 14.92 16.10 10.80
N VAL A 88 14.16 15.08 11.21
CA VAL A 88 13.75 13.98 10.32
C VAL A 88 12.33 14.24 9.83
N ILE A 89 12.16 14.28 8.52
CA ILE A 89 10.85 14.38 7.87
C ILE A 89 10.54 13.03 7.22
N LYS A 90 9.40 12.45 7.57
CA LYS A 90 8.92 11.19 7.01
C LYS A 90 7.58 11.44 6.32
N ARG A 91 7.48 11.12 5.03
CA ARG A 91 6.20 11.09 4.31
C ARG A 91 5.66 9.68 4.30
N VAL A 92 4.44 9.48 4.76
CA VAL A 92 3.70 8.23 4.65
C VAL A 92 2.64 8.39 3.54
N SER A 93 2.71 7.55 2.52
CA SER A 93 1.79 7.51 1.39
C SER A 93 0.52 6.68 1.72
N GLY A 94 -0.48 6.72 0.83
CA GLY A 94 -1.77 6.03 0.99
C GLY A 94 -1.70 4.50 0.90
N ASP A 95 -0.54 3.96 0.49
CA ASP A 95 -0.20 2.54 0.57
C ASP A 95 0.53 2.18 1.88
N GLY A 96 0.71 3.14 2.79
CA GLY A 96 1.47 3.01 4.02
C GLY A 96 2.99 3.10 3.83
N HIS A 97 3.49 3.36 2.62
CA HIS A 97 4.93 3.49 2.38
C HIS A 97 5.48 4.76 3.03
N ALA A 98 6.56 4.61 3.80
CA ALA A 98 7.28 5.71 4.41
C ALA A 98 8.58 6.05 3.66
N SER A 99 8.74 7.30 3.25
CA SER A 99 10.00 7.86 2.74
C SER A 99 10.54 8.90 3.72
N VAL A 100 11.82 8.80 4.09
CA VAL A 100 12.51 9.78 4.95
C VAL A 100 13.30 10.77 4.09
N PHE A 101 13.25 12.05 4.45
CA PHE A 101 13.96 13.16 3.82
C PHE A 101 14.99 13.76 4.77
#